data_AF-A0A090DH08-F1
#
_entry.id   AF-A0A090DH08-F1
#
_cell.length_a   1.000
_cell.length_b   1.000
_cell.length_c   1.000
_cell.angle_alpha   90.00
_cell.angle_beta   90.00
_cell.angle_gamma   90.00
#
_symmetry.space_group_name_H-M   'P 1'
#
loop_
_entity.id
_entity.type
_entity.pdbx_description
1 polymer ?
#
loop_
_entity_poly.entity_id
_entity_poly.type
_entity_poly.pdbx_seq_one_letter_code
_entity_poly.pdbx_strand_id
1 'polypeptide(L)'
;MEWPTVFLILFCYGTWLATGFLLWPTHPLIALAVLGFILALQSSLMHEVLHGHPTRNARINEAFVFLPIGLIWPFRRFKTIHLRHHADERLTDPLDDPESYYQALWMHEELPPTMKFLLKLNNTMVGRFILGPWLSSIGFFIDDARQMAAGDKTIRNAWLLHAVGLVVVVPIVTLGFGIPLWLYILVPVWLGQSLISVRTYAEHQWSEHPEGRTIIVERSPLSLLFLNNNLHLVHHKSPTIAWYRLPKMFRDRREEWLRMNNGYVYPNYFALIKSFAFKAKEPVVHPVLRRAPEPGRAFKPRIRAHNVNGLGTAPVPAEPPKE
;
A
#
# COMPACT_ATOMS: atom_id res chain seq x y z
N MET A 1 9.51 22.22 0.90
CA MET A 1 8.05 22.28 1.09
C MET A 1 7.43 22.07 -0.28
N GLU A 2 6.66 21.01 -0.45
CA GLU A 2 6.02 20.67 -1.73
C GLU A 2 4.54 21.05 -1.70
N TRP A 3 4.26 22.27 -2.18
CA TRP A 3 2.90 22.82 -2.18
C TRP A 3 1.84 21.97 -2.90
N PRO A 4 2.13 21.30 -4.04
CA PRO A 4 1.13 20.44 -4.68
C PRO A 4 0.60 19.35 -3.73
N THR A 5 1.50 18.71 -2.98
CA THR A 5 1.14 17.68 -2.00
C THR A 5 0.38 18.28 -0.81
N VAL A 6 0.80 19.45 -0.30
CA VAL A 6 0.07 20.15 0.78
C VAL A 6 -1.35 20.49 0.36
N PHE A 7 -1.55 21.11 -0.81
CA PHE A 7 -2.88 21.47 -1.28
C PHE A 7 -3.75 20.23 -1.51
N LEU A 8 -3.18 19.13 -1.97
CA LEU A 8 -3.92 17.89 -2.15
C LEU A 8 -4.34 17.27 -0.80
N ILE A 9 -3.50 17.38 0.23
CA ILE A 9 -3.86 16.96 1.60
C ILE A 9 -4.99 17.83 2.14
N LEU A 10 -4.89 19.16 2.00
CA LEU A 10 -5.94 20.09 2.43
C LEU A 10 -7.25 19.84 1.68
N PHE A 11 -7.17 19.59 0.37
CA PHE A 11 -8.32 19.18 -0.43
C PHE A 11 -8.93 17.86 0.09
N CYS A 12 -8.11 16.85 0.35
CA CYS A 12 -8.57 15.55 0.84
C CYS A 12 -9.36 15.69 2.15
N TYR A 13 -8.79 16.33 3.18
CA TYR A 13 -9.46 16.52 4.47
C TYR A 13 -10.62 17.52 4.38
N GLY A 14 -10.48 18.58 3.58
CA GLY A 14 -11.52 19.57 3.34
C GLY A 14 -12.74 18.97 2.66
N THR A 15 -12.55 18.16 1.61
CA THR A 15 -13.64 17.44 0.94
C THR A 15 -14.25 16.38 1.85
N TRP A 16 -13.46 15.69 2.69
CA TRP A 16 -14.01 14.78 3.70
C TRP A 16 -14.97 15.49 4.66
N LEU A 17 -14.54 16.61 5.25
CA LEU A 17 -15.38 17.42 6.14
C LEU A 17 -16.61 18.00 5.42
N ALA A 18 -16.42 18.59 4.25
CA ALA A 18 -17.51 19.19 3.47
C ALA A 18 -18.54 18.12 3.04
N THR A 19 -18.08 16.94 2.65
CA THR A 19 -18.98 15.83 2.26
C THR A 19 -19.76 15.33 3.48
N GLY A 20 -19.10 15.16 4.62
CA GLY A 20 -19.74 14.70 5.85
C GLY A 20 -20.74 15.70 6.45
N PHE A 21 -20.43 17.01 6.42
CA PHE A 21 -21.32 18.03 7.00
C PHE A 21 -22.38 18.57 6.04
N LEU A 22 -22.04 18.73 4.75
CA LEU A 22 -22.90 19.45 3.80
C LEU A 22 -23.65 18.48 2.87
N LEU A 23 -22.98 17.42 2.40
CA LEU A 23 -23.55 16.53 1.39
C LEU A 23 -24.32 15.36 2.00
N TRP A 24 -23.79 14.73 3.06
CA TRP A 24 -24.42 13.59 3.73
C TRP A 24 -25.88 13.82 4.16
N PRO A 25 -26.25 14.96 4.78
CA PRO A 25 -27.63 15.16 5.24
C PRO A 25 -28.68 15.19 4.13
N THR A 26 -28.29 15.54 2.90
CA THR A 26 -29.21 15.75 1.77
C THR A 26 -29.06 14.72 0.65
N HIS A 27 -27.84 14.21 0.44
CA HIS A 27 -27.51 13.30 -0.66
C HIS A 27 -26.66 12.12 -0.15
N PRO A 28 -27.21 11.23 0.70
CA PRO A 28 -26.42 10.22 1.41
C PRO A 28 -25.68 9.25 0.48
N LEU A 29 -26.32 8.79 -0.60
CA LEU A 29 -25.67 7.86 -1.55
C LEU A 29 -24.46 8.49 -2.25
N ILE A 30 -24.59 9.75 -2.69
CA ILE A 30 -23.50 10.49 -3.34
C ILE A 30 -22.39 10.76 -2.31
N ALA A 31 -22.76 11.16 -1.09
CA ALA A 31 -21.81 11.40 -0.02
C ALA A 31 -20.98 10.15 0.31
N LEU A 32 -21.60 8.98 0.44
CA LEU A 32 -20.88 7.73 0.71
C LEU A 32 -19.90 7.36 -0.42
N ALA A 33 -20.30 7.56 -1.67
CA ALA A 33 -19.41 7.33 -2.82
C ALA A 33 -18.22 8.30 -2.82
N VAL A 34 -18.47 9.60 -2.66
CA VAL A 34 -17.42 10.64 -2.58
C VAL A 34 -16.47 10.37 -1.43
N LEU A 35 -17.00 10.03 -0.24
CA LEU A 35 -16.18 9.65 0.91
C LEU A 35 -15.28 8.48 0.55
N GLY A 36 -15.79 7.41 -0.08
CA GLY A 36 -14.96 6.28 -0.52
C GLY A 36 -13.79 6.67 -1.42
N PHE A 37 -14.01 7.55 -2.41
CA PHE A 37 -12.92 8.09 -3.24
C PHE A 37 -11.92 8.92 -2.43
N ILE A 38 -12.40 9.74 -1.50
CA ILE A 38 -11.53 10.55 -0.64
C ILE A 38 -10.71 9.68 0.33
N LEU A 39 -11.26 8.57 0.82
CA LEU A 39 -10.50 7.63 1.66
C LEU A 39 -9.43 6.88 0.86
N ALA A 40 -9.71 6.54 -0.41
CA ALA A 40 -8.68 6.04 -1.32
C ALA A 40 -7.57 7.10 -1.55
N LEU A 41 -7.95 8.36 -1.82
CA LEU A 41 -6.97 9.45 -1.97
C LEU A 41 -6.12 9.61 -0.69
N GLN A 42 -6.73 9.52 0.49
CA GLN A 42 -6.00 9.60 1.76
C GLN A 42 -4.99 8.46 1.92
N SER A 43 -5.33 7.24 1.50
CA SER A 43 -4.38 6.13 1.50
C SER A 43 -3.19 6.38 0.55
N SER A 44 -3.44 6.93 -0.65
CA SER A 44 -2.36 7.35 -1.55
C SER A 44 -1.51 8.48 -0.95
N LEU A 45 -2.12 9.44 -0.25
CA LEU A 45 -1.39 10.50 0.45
C LEU A 45 -0.56 9.96 1.61
N MET A 46 -1.06 8.99 2.38
CA MET A 46 -0.26 8.30 3.40
C MET A 46 0.97 7.64 2.77
N HIS A 47 0.82 7.02 1.59
CA HIS A 47 1.91 6.42 0.83
C HIS A 47 2.93 7.48 0.36
N GLU A 48 2.48 8.62 -0.15
CA GLU A 48 3.39 9.72 -0.51
C GLU A 48 4.15 10.26 0.71
N VAL A 49 3.46 10.41 1.83
CA VAL A 49 4.01 11.01 3.05
C VAL A 49 5.03 10.09 3.74
N LEU A 50 4.83 8.77 3.70
CA LEU A 50 5.80 7.82 4.27
C LEU A 50 7.15 7.84 3.53
N HIS A 51 7.17 8.27 2.26
CA HIS A 51 8.37 8.45 1.45
C HIS A 51 9.10 9.78 1.69
N GLY A 52 8.63 10.59 2.63
CA GLY A 52 9.32 11.80 3.06
C GLY A 52 8.79 13.08 2.43
N HIS A 53 7.59 13.06 1.85
CA HIS A 53 6.90 14.26 1.38
C HIS A 53 5.92 14.79 2.44
N PRO A 54 5.54 16.08 2.44
CA PRO A 54 5.98 17.16 1.53
C PRO A 54 7.16 18.00 2.06
N THR A 55 7.70 17.68 3.24
CA THR A 55 8.83 18.40 3.86
C THR A 55 10.00 17.48 4.14
N ARG A 56 11.18 18.05 4.47
CA ARG A 56 12.32 17.26 4.93
C ARG A 56 12.16 16.70 6.35
N ASN A 57 11.09 17.05 7.07
CA ASN A 57 10.88 16.65 8.45
C ASN A 57 9.78 15.59 8.55
N ALA A 58 10.17 14.36 8.89
CA ALA A 58 9.25 13.23 8.99
C ALA A 58 8.10 13.42 9.99
N ARG A 59 8.29 14.19 11.07
CA ARG A 59 7.22 14.45 12.06
C ARG A 59 6.19 15.44 11.52
N ILE A 60 6.63 16.47 10.80
CA ILE A 60 5.72 17.41 10.13
C ILE A 60 4.93 16.69 9.05
N ASN A 61 5.61 15.83 8.27
CA ASN A 61 4.98 14.99 7.27
C ASN A 61 3.91 14.07 7.89
N GLU A 62 4.24 13.34 8.96
CA GLU A 62 3.28 12.51 9.69
C GLU A 62 2.07 13.32 10.20
N ALA A 63 2.29 14.54 10.69
CA ALA A 63 1.21 15.41 11.17
C ALA A 63 0.16 15.71 10.08
N PHE A 64 0.58 15.83 8.82
CA PHE A 64 -0.34 16.06 7.70
C PHE A 64 -1.32 14.92 7.44
N VAL A 65 -0.99 13.69 7.82
CA VAL A 65 -1.83 12.49 7.61
C VAL A 65 -2.19 11.79 8.91
N PHE A 66 -1.99 12.49 10.04
CA PHE A 66 -2.12 11.90 11.38
C PHE A 66 -3.54 11.41 11.66
N LEU A 67 -4.57 12.11 11.16
CA LEU A 67 -5.96 11.74 11.34
C LEU A 67 -6.34 10.60 10.37
N PRO A 68 -6.56 9.37 10.85
CA PRO A 68 -6.74 8.21 10.00
C PRO A 68 -8.21 8.09 9.56
N ILE A 69 -8.64 8.94 8.63
CA ILE A 69 -10.04 8.94 8.15
C ILE A 69 -10.44 7.63 7.44
N GLY A 70 -9.45 6.84 6.98
CA GLY A 70 -9.60 5.46 6.49
C GLY A 70 -9.70 4.36 7.56
N LEU A 71 -9.56 4.71 8.84
CA LEU A 71 -9.70 3.89 10.06
C LEU A 71 -8.76 2.70 10.27
N ILE A 72 -8.33 2.00 9.22
CA ILE A 72 -7.74 0.65 9.36
C ILE A 72 -6.22 0.67 9.61
N TRP A 73 -5.49 1.54 8.92
CA TRP A 73 -4.03 1.41 8.81
C TRP A 73 -3.26 2.40 9.71
N PRO A 74 -2.54 1.95 10.75
CA PRO A 74 -1.63 2.80 11.52
C PRO A 74 -0.49 3.31 10.64
N PHE A 75 -0.37 4.64 10.49
CA PHE A 75 0.60 5.26 9.57
C PHE A 75 2.04 4.75 9.77
N ARG A 76 2.53 4.69 11.01
CA ARG A 76 3.90 4.22 11.29
C ARG A 76 4.12 2.75 10.97
N ARG A 77 3.08 1.93 11.16
CA ARG A 77 3.15 0.50 10.82
C ARG A 77 3.17 0.33 9.32
N PHE A 78 2.27 1.01 8.61
CA PHE A 78 2.25 1.06 7.16
C PHE A 78 3.60 1.52 6.59
N LYS A 79 4.15 2.63 7.10
CA LYS A 79 5.50 3.11 6.74
C LYS A 79 6.58 2.05 6.92
N THR A 80 6.58 1.33 8.04
CA THR A 80 7.61 0.32 8.34
C THR A 80 7.53 -0.86 7.38
N ILE A 81 6.33 -1.36 7.13
CA ILE A 81 6.06 -2.46 6.20
C ILE A 81 6.43 -2.05 4.77
N HIS A 82 5.94 -0.89 4.33
CA HIS A 82 6.12 -0.44 2.96
C HIS A 82 7.58 -0.09 2.65
N LEU A 83 8.31 0.54 3.57
CA LEU A 83 9.75 0.79 3.35
C LEU A 83 10.58 -0.50 3.29
N ARG A 84 10.12 -1.59 3.92
CA ARG A 84 10.74 -2.92 3.74
C ARG A 84 10.39 -3.52 2.38
N HIS A 85 9.17 -3.30 1.89
CA HIS A 85 8.72 -3.72 0.58
C HIS A 85 9.55 -3.11 -0.56
N HIS A 86 10.05 -1.88 -0.42
CA HIS A 86 10.99 -1.25 -1.36
C HIS A 86 12.38 -1.93 -1.47
N ALA A 87 12.61 -3.05 -0.76
CA ALA A 87 13.78 -3.90 -0.99
C ALA A 87 13.61 -4.74 -2.27
N ASP A 88 13.93 -4.13 -3.42
CA ASP A 88 13.69 -4.64 -4.78
C ASP A 88 14.02 -6.14 -4.99
N GLU A 89 15.14 -6.64 -4.47
CA GLU A 89 15.56 -8.06 -4.68
C GLU A 89 14.59 -9.08 -4.09
N ARG A 90 13.85 -8.69 -3.04
CA ARG A 90 12.96 -9.57 -2.27
C ARG A 90 11.51 -9.41 -2.67
N LEU A 91 11.19 -8.50 -3.59
CA LEU A 91 9.84 -8.34 -4.12
C LEU A 91 9.25 -9.69 -4.52
N THR A 92 7.99 -9.90 -4.13
CA THR A 92 7.19 -11.12 -4.29
C THR A 92 7.53 -12.29 -3.37
N ASP A 93 8.62 -12.28 -2.60
CA ASP A 93 8.90 -13.35 -1.63
C ASP A 93 7.82 -13.34 -0.53
N PRO A 94 7.06 -14.44 -0.33
CA PRO A 94 5.94 -14.45 0.61
C PRO A 94 6.33 -14.32 2.09
N LEU A 95 7.62 -14.46 2.44
CA LEU A 95 8.10 -14.32 3.82
C LEU A 95 8.90 -13.03 4.06
N ASP A 96 9.58 -12.54 3.03
CA ASP A 96 10.47 -11.38 3.14
C ASP A 96 9.85 -10.06 2.62
N ASP A 97 8.94 -10.15 1.64
CA ASP A 97 8.18 -9.02 1.14
C ASP A 97 6.82 -8.95 1.88
N PRO A 98 6.63 -7.97 2.77
CA PRO A 98 5.41 -7.87 3.58
C PRO A 98 4.18 -7.41 2.79
N GLU A 99 4.34 -7.01 1.52
CA GLU A 99 3.23 -6.68 0.61
C GLU A 99 3.06 -7.75 -0.49
N SER A 100 3.76 -8.88 -0.40
CA SER A 100 3.62 -9.98 -1.36
C SER A 100 2.20 -10.56 -1.37
N TYR A 101 1.66 -10.74 -2.57
CA TYR A 101 0.40 -11.45 -2.79
C TYR A 101 0.56 -12.96 -3.01
N TYR A 102 1.78 -13.46 -2.94
CA TYR A 102 2.03 -14.89 -2.97
C TYR A 102 2.01 -15.49 -1.57
N GLN A 103 1.81 -16.80 -1.50
CA GLN A 103 2.02 -17.61 -0.31
C GLN A 103 3.13 -18.63 -0.53
N ALA A 104 3.84 -18.97 0.54
CA ALA A 104 4.71 -20.15 0.55
C ALA A 104 3.85 -21.41 0.34
N LEU A 105 4.37 -22.38 -0.42
CA LEU A 105 3.61 -23.58 -0.80
C LEU A 105 3.13 -24.35 0.44
N TRP A 106 4.05 -24.66 1.35
CA TRP A 106 3.77 -25.46 2.55
C TRP A 106 2.76 -24.77 3.47
N MET A 107 2.84 -23.45 3.64
CA MET A 107 1.83 -22.68 4.40
C MET A 107 0.46 -22.72 3.72
N HIS A 108 0.44 -22.63 2.39
CA HIS A 108 -0.81 -22.71 1.64
C HIS A 108 -1.44 -24.10 1.74
N GLU A 109 -0.65 -25.17 1.69
CA GLU A 109 -1.11 -26.55 1.81
C GLU A 109 -1.80 -26.82 3.15
N GLU A 110 -1.35 -26.19 4.23
CA GLU A 110 -1.95 -26.26 5.56
C GLU A 110 -3.28 -25.49 5.69
N LEU A 111 -3.61 -24.62 4.74
CA LEU A 111 -4.84 -23.83 4.83
C LEU A 111 -6.11 -24.70 4.63
N PRO A 112 -7.20 -24.39 5.36
CA PRO A 112 -8.51 -24.98 5.11
C PRO A 112 -8.98 -24.79 3.67
N PRO A 113 -9.74 -25.73 3.08
CA PRO A 113 -10.24 -25.62 1.71
C PRO A 113 -11.02 -24.33 1.43
N THR A 114 -11.78 -23.85 2.40
CA THR A 114 -12.52 -22.58 2.33
C THR A 114 -11.60 -21.38 2.15
N MET A 115 -10.48 -21.33 2.88
CA MET A 115 -9.51 -20.26 2.76
C MET A 115 -8.77 -20.31 1.41
N LYS A 116 -8.39 -21.51 0.96
CA LYS A 116 -7.81 -21.70 -0.38
C LYS A 116 -8.76 -21.20 -1.48
N PHE A 117 -10.05 -21.47 -1.35
CA PHE A 117 -11.07 -20.99 -2.27
C PHE A 117 -11.21 -19.46 -2.23
N LEU A 118 -11.28 -18.84 -1.05
CA LEU A 118 -11.34 -17.38 -0.89
C LEU A 118 -10.11 -16.70 -1.51
N LEU A 119 -8.91 -17.23 -1.28
CA LEU A 119 -7.69 -16.70 -1.86
C LEU A 119 -7.67 -16.83 -3.40
N LYS A 120 -8.19 -17.94 -3.93
CA LYS A 120 -8.35 -18.12 -5.38
C LYS A 120 -9.29 -17.08 -5.98
N LEU A 121 -10.44 -16.81 -5.33
CA LEU A 121 -11.35 -15.75 -5.76
C LEU A 121 -10.70 -14.37 -5.67
N ASN A 122 -10.03 -14.08 -4.55
CA ASN A 122 -9.30 -12.83 -4.30
C ASN A 122 -8.14 -12.59 -5.29
N ASN A 123 -7.65 -13.63 -5.98
CA ASN A 123 -6.67 -13.50 -7.06
C ASN A 123 -7.29 -13.09 -8.41
N THR A 124 -8.60 -12.95 -8.53
CA THR A 124 -9.26 -12.21 -9.62
C THR A 124 -9.40 -10.73 -9.26
N MET A 125 -9.51 -9.81 -10.22
CA MET A 125 -9.67 -8.38 -9.94
C MET A 125 -10.99 -8.08 -9.23
N VAL A 126 -12.11 -8.68 -9.66
CA VAL A 126 -13.41 -8.47 -8.99
C VAL A 126 -13.40 -9.07 -7.58
N GLY A 127 -12.83 -10.27 -7.43
CA GLY A 127 -12.68 -10.87 -6.11
C GLY A 127 -11.76 -10.04 -5.21
N ARG A 128 -10.67 -9.47 -5.72
CA ARG A 128 -9.78 -8.56 -4.98
C ARG A 128 -10.51 -7.31 -4.52
N PHE A 129 -11.28 -6.69 -5.42
CA PHE A 129 -12.05 -5.50 -5.10
C PHE A 129 -13.03 -5.74 -3.94
N ILE A 130 -13.69 -6.91 -3.92
CA ILE A 130 -14.72 -7.22 -2.93
C ILE A 130 -14.13 -7.80 -1.63
N LEU A 131 -13.30 -8.83 -1.75
CA LEU A 131 -12.76 -9.63 -0.64
C LEU A 131 -11.45 -9.08 -0.08
N GLY A 132 -10.65 -8.41 -0.92
CA GLY A 132 -9.32 -7.92 -0.58
C GLY A 132 -9.29 -7.03 0.66
N PRO A 133 -10.17 -6.02 0.80
CA PRO A 133 -10.27 -5.19 2.00
C PRO A 133 -10.42 -6.01 3.28
N TRP A 134 -11.30 -7.02 3.27
CA TRP A 134 -11.58 -7.87 4.43
C TRP A 134 -10.40 -8.77 4.76
N LEU A 135 -9.90 -9.50 3.76
CA LEU A 135 -8.80 -10.44 3.94
C LEU A 135 -7.53 -9.73 4.43
N SER A 136 -7.21 -8.59 3.82
CA SER A 136 -6.02 -7.81 4.16
C SER A 136 -6.14 -7.20 5.55
N SER A 137 -7.29 -6.60 5.88
CA SER A 137 -7.50 -5.99 7.19
C SER A 137 -7.46 -7.03 8.30
N ILE A 138 -8.22 -8.13 8.17
CA ILE A 138 -8.28 -9.19 9.19
C ILE A 138 -6.89 -9.83 9.38
N GLY A 139 -6.20 -10.18 8.30
CA GLY A 139 -4.86 -10.74 8.35
C GLY A 139 -3.88 -9.80 9.07
N PHE A 140 -3.91 -8.51 8.72
CA PHE A 140 -3.09 -7.48 9.35
C PHE A 140 -3.37 -7.33 10.84
N PHE A 141 -4.64 -7.26 11.27
CA PHE A 141 -4.99 -7.18 12.69
C PHE A 141 -4.51 -8.40 13.48
N ILE A 142 -4.68 -9.61 12.93
CA ILE A 142 -4.25 -10.84 13.59
C ILE A 142 -2.72 -10.87 13.74
N ASP A 143 -1.98 -10.54 12.67
CA ASP A 143 -0.52 -10.53 12.67
C ASP A 143 0.05 -9.50 13.65
N ASP A 144 -0.46 -8.27 13.64
CA ASP A 144 -0.01 -7.22 14.54
C ASP A 144 -0.40 -7.51 15.99
N ALA A 145 -1.59 -8.07 16.25
CA ALA A 145 -1.99 -8.47 17.60
C ALA A 145 -1.06 -9.54 18.17
N ARG A 146 -0.66 -10.53 17.36
CA ARG A 146 0.31 -11.56 17.74
C ARG A 146 1.68 -10.95 18.05
N GLN A 147 2.19 -10.06 17.20
CA GLN A 147 3.48 -9.40 17.43
C GLN A 147 3.46 -8.49 18.67
N MET A 148 2.37 -7.76 18.90
CA MET A 148 2.21 -6.96 20.12
C MET A 148 2.14 -7.83 21.38
N ALA A 149 1.43 -8.96 21.33
CA ALA A 149 1.38 -9.94 22.42
C ALA A 149 2.75 -10.58 22.68
N ALA A 150 3.56 -10.78 21.63
CA ALA A 150 4.95 -11.22 21.73
C ALA A 150 5.92 -10.12 22.23
N GLY A 151 5.43 -8.91 22.50
CA GLY A 151 6.19 -7.83 23.13
C GLY A 151 6.76 -6.77 22.18
N ASP A 152 6.36 -6.74 20.91
CA ASP A 152 6.80 -5.69 19.98
C ASP A 152 6.26 -4.31 20.38
N LYS A 153 7.12 -3.53 21.03
CA LYS A 153 6.80 -2.18 21.50
C LYS A 153 6.64 -1.17 20.35
N THR A 154 7.28 -1.40 19.22
CA THR A 154 7.24 -0.48 18.06
C THR A 154 5.87 -0.56 17.40
N ILE A 155 5.38 -1.76 17.15
CA ILE A 155 4.03 -2.00 16.61
C ILE A 155 2.98 -1.46 17.59
N ARG A 156 3.13 -1.76 18.89
CA ARG A 156 2.22 -1.23 19.91
C ARG A 156 2.16 0.30 19.91
N ASN A 157 3.31 0.98 19.83
CA ASN A 157 3.35 2.44 19.78
C ASN A 157 2.69 3.01 18.51
N ALA A 158 2.81 2.32 17.37
CA ALA A 158 2.11 2.70 16.15
C ALA A 158 0.58 2.62 16.33
N TRP A 159 0.08 1.54 16.95
CA TRP A 159 -1.34 1.38 17.27
C TRP A 159 -1.84 2.40 18.30
N LEU A 160 -1.03 2.73 19.32
CA LEU A 160 -1.40 3.77 20.29
C LEU A 160 -1.58 5.14 19.63
N LEU A 161 -0.66 5.53 18.73
CA LEU A 161 -0.79 6.79 17.98
C LEU A 161 -1.98 6.78 17.03
N HIS A 162 -2.24 5.64 16.38
CA HIS A 162 -3.42 5.46 15.55
C HIS A 162 -4.71 5.60 16.37
N ALA A 163 -4.76 5.00 17.56
CA ALA A 163 -5.88 5.14 18.48
C ALA A 163 -6.11 6.60 18.90
N VAL A 164 -5.06 7.38 19.14
CA VAL A 164 -5.19 8.84 19.40
C VAL A 164 -5.86 9.55 18.22
N GLY A 165 -5.46 9.24 16.98
CA GLY A 165 -6.12 9.78 15.80
C GLY A 165 -7.59 9.34 15.68
N LEU A 166 -7.89 8.06 15.96
CA LEU A 166 -9.25 7.52 15.95
C LEU A 166 -10.17 8.18 16.99
N VAL A 167 -9.64 8.51 18.17
CA VAL A 167 -10.39 9.25 19.22
C VAL A 167 -10.88 10.60 18.70
N VAL A 168 -10.21 11.21 17.72
CA VAL A 168 -10.66 12.43 17.05
C VAL A 168 -11.58 12.13 15.88
N VAL A 169 -11.21 11.19 15.00
CA VAL A 169 -11.95 10.90 13.76
C VAL A 169 -13.33 10.29 14.04
N VAL A 170 -13.43 9.33 14.96
CA VAL A 170 -14.68 8.59 15.21
C VAL A 170 -15.80 9.53 15.67
N PRO A 171 -15.62 10.42 16.67
CA PRO A 171 -16.64 11.41 17.04
C PRO A 171 -17.02 12.37 15.92
N ILE A 172 -16.08 12.78 15.06
CA ILE A 172 -16.43 13.63 13.90
C ILE A 172 -17.38 12.87 12.97
N VAL A 173 -17.13 11.59 12.69
CA VAL A 173 -17.99 10.77 11.83
C VAL A 173 -19.36 10.54 12.49
N THR A 174 -19.39 10.10 13.75
CA THR A 174 -20.62 9.62 14.38
C THR A 174 -21.47 10.74 14.98
N LEU A 175 -20.85 11.76 15.57
CA LEU A 175 -21.54 12.87 16.22
C LEU A 175 -21.55 14.13 15.34
N GLY A 176 -20.44 14.41 14.64
CA GLY A 176 -20.35 15.56 13.74
C GLY A 176 -21.19 15.39 12.48
N PHE A 177 -20.86 14.39 11.67
CA PHE A 177 -21.60 14.10 10.44
C PHE A 177 -22.93 13.39 10.71
N GLY A 178 -23.03 12.66 11.83
CA GLY A 178 -24.19 11.81 12.12
C GLY A 178 -24.22 10.52 11.30
N ILE A 179 -23.09 10.09 10.71
CA ILE A 179 -23.00 8.84 9.96
C ILE A 179 -22.80 7.69 10.96
N PRO A 180 -23.66 6.65 10.97
CA PRO A 180 -23.43 5.48 11.78
C PRO A 180 -22.07 4.84 11.46
N LEU A 181 -21.28 4.51 12.48
CA LEU A 181 -19.91 4.01 12.28
C LEU A 181 -19.87 2.75 11.41
N TRP A 182 -20.83 1.84 11.60
CA TRP A 182 -20.93 0.62 10.78
C TRP A 182 -21.12 0.96 9.30
N LEU A 183 -21.92 1.98 8.96
CA LEU A 183 -22.16 2.37 7.58
C LEU A 183 -20.92 3.01 6.96
N TYR A 184 -20.21 3.84 7.74
CA TYR A 184 -18.94 4.42 7.32
C TYR A 184 -17.88 3.35 7.03
N ILE A 185 -17.82 2.29 7.85
CA ILE A 185 -16.92 1.15 7.66
C ILE A 185 -17.32 0.31 6.43
N LEU A 186 -18.59 -0.10 6.35
CA LEU A 186 -19.05 -1.01 5.32
C LEU A 186 -19.09 -0.38 3.91
N VAL A 187 -19.16 0.94 3.80
CA VAL A 187 -19.27 1.64 2.52
C VAL A 187 -18.02 2.48 2.21
N PRO A 188 -17.79 3.70 2.75
CA PRO A 188 -16.59 4.49 2.43
C PRO A 188 -15.25 3.79 2.69
N VAL A 189 -15.05 3.19 3.87
CA VAL A 189 -13.76 2.57 4.23
C VAL A 189 -13.50 1.37 3.34
N TRP A 190 -14.50 0.48 3.21
CA TRP A 190 -14.41 -0.66 2.29
C TRP A 190 -14.14 -0.19 0.86
N LEU A 191 -14.92 0.75 0.32
CA LEU A 191 -14.76 1.25 -1.06
C LEU A 191 -13.39 1.90 -1.28
N GLY A 192 -12.91 2.69 -0.32
CA GLY A 192 -11.58 3.29 -0.39
C GLY A 192 -10.47 2.25 -0.49
N GLN A 193 -10.52 1.21 0.35
CA GLN A 193 -9.59 0.09 0.29
C GLN A 193 -9.74 -0.73 -1.00
N SER A 194 -10.97 -0.96 -1.47
CA SER A 194 -11.26 -1.64 -2.73
C SER A 194 -10.63 -0.92 -3.91
N LEU A 195 -10.75 0.40 -3.97
CA LEU A 195 -10.13 1.23 -5.02
C LEU A 195 -8.60 1.14 -4.99
N ILE A 196 -7.99 1.22 -3.80
CA ILE A 196 -6.54 1.04 -3.66
C ILE A 196 -6.11 -0.37 -4.07
N SER A 197 -6.92 -1.39 -3.77
CA SER A 197 -6.61 -2.78 -4.15
C SER A 197 -6.55 -2.98 -5.67
N VAL A 198 -7.21 -2.15 -6.47
CA VAL A 198 -7.09 -2.18 -7.94
C VAL A 198 -5.68 -1.77 -8.38
N ARG A 199 -5.11 -0.77 -7.70
CA ARG A 199 -3.73 -0.34 -7.92
C ARG A 199 -2.79 -1.48 -7.61
N THR A 200 -2.88 -2.01 -6.39
CA THR A 200 -1.94 -2.99 -5.86
C THR A 200 -2.08 -4.38 -6.49
N TYR A 201 -3.26 -4.74 -7.00
CA TYR A 201 -3.52 -6.05 -7.62
C TYR A 201 -2.49 -6.48 -8.66
N ALA A 202 -2.01 -5.54 -9.47
CA ALA A 202 -1.06 -5.79 -10.52
C ALA A 202 0.29 -5.09 -10.30
N GLU A 203 0.54 -4.49 -9.14
CA GLU A 203 1.81 -3.82 -8.87
C GLU A 203 2.99 -4.77 -9.05
N HIS A 204 2.84 -6.01 -8.57
CA HIS A 204 3.90 -7.02 -8.66
C HIS A 204 3.50 -8.32 -9.36
N GLN A 205 4.48 -8.97 -9.97
CA GLN A 205 4.42 -10.34 -10.48
C GLN A 205 5.76 -11.04 -10.23
N TRP A 206 5.77 -12.36 -10.21
CA TRP A 206 7.04 -13.08 -10.24
C TRP A 206 7.73 -12.89 -11.59
N SER A 207 9.03 -12.60 -11.53
CA SER A 207 9.95 -12.59 -12.67
C SER A 207 11.34 -12.97 -12.15
N GLU A 208 12.10 -13.70 -12.96
CA GLU A 208 13.50 -14.02 -12.63
C GLU A 208 14.35 -12.74 -12.52
N HIS A 209 14.04 -11.74 -13.34
CA HIS A 209 14.63 -10.41 -13.25
C HIS A 209 13.86 -9.55 -12.23
N PRO A 210 14.50 -9.04 -11.17
CA PRO A 210 13.84 -8.25 -10.13
C PRO A 210 13.04 -7.07 -10.69
N GLU A 211 13.56 -6.36 -11.69
CA GLU A 211 12.87 -5.24 -12.33
C GLU A 211 11.62 -5.66 -13.09
N GLY A 212 11.61 -6.88 -13.65
CA GLY A 212 10.46 -7.47 -14.34
C GLY A 212 9.29 -7.78 -13.40
N ARG A 213 9.50 -7.66 -12.09
CA ARG A 213 8.47 -7.88 -11.08
C ARG A 213 7.53 -6.69 -10.92
N THR A 214 7.91 -5.48 -11.36
CA THR A 214 7.15 -4.25 -11.04
C THR A 214 6.51 -3.62 -12.28
N ILE A 215 5.21 -3.34 -12.19
CA ILE A 215 4.42 -2.88 -13.34
C ILE A 215 4.66 -1.40 -13.71
N ILE A 216 4.34 -1.07 -14.96
CA ILE A 216 4.01 0.28 -15.40
C ILE A 216 2.61 0.28 -16.00
N VAL A 217 1.71 1.13 -15.50
CA VAL A 217 0.42 1.43 -16.11
C VAL A 217 0.47 2.87 -16.61
N GLU A 218 0.36 3.11 -17.91
CA GLU A 218 0.75 4.42 -18.48
C GLU A 218 -0.27 5.55 -18.26
N ARG A 219 -1.47 5.44 -18.84
CA ARG A 219 -2.46 6.54 -18.89
C ARG A 219 -3.76 6.10 -18.26
N SER A 220 -4.11 6.60 -17.08
CA SER A 220 -5.40 6.30 -16.47
C SER A 220 -6.07 7.52 -15.85
N PRO A 221 -7.42 7.63 -15.89
CA PRO A 221 -8.15 8.56 -15.03
C PRO A 221 -7.84 8.37 -13.54
N LEU A 222 -7.46 7.16 -13.12
CA LEU A 222 -7.09 6.85 -11.75
C LEU A 222 -5.68 7.30 -11.35
N SER A 223 -4.86 7.76 -12.32
CA SER A 223 -3.48 8.18 -12.03
C SER A 223 -3.42 9.27 -10.96
N LEU A 224 -4.36 10.23 -10.96
CA LEU A 224 -4.40 11.25 -9.92
C LEU A 224 -4.78 10.66 -8.56
N LEU A 225 -5.77 9.77 -8.50
CA LEU A 225 -6.21 9.10 -7.26
C LEU A 225 -5.06 8.32 -6.63
N PHE A 226 -4.21 7.70 -7.46
CA PHE A 226 -3.05 6.91 -7.03
C PHE A 226 -1.76 7.71 -6.96
N LEU A 227 -1.80 9.03 -7.15
CA LEU A 227 -0.61 9.90 -7.12
C LEU A 227 0.49 9.39 -8.06
N ASN A 228 0.12 9.08 -9.30
CA ASN A 228 0.98 8.54 -10.34
C ASN A 228 1.76 7.24 -9.98
N ASN A 229 1.43 6.58 -8.86
CA ASN A 229 2.03 5.28 -8.50
C ASN A 229 1.64 4.15 -9.46
N ASN A 230 0.73 4.42 -10.40
CA ASN A 230 0.54 3.58 -11.58
C ASN A 230 1.84 3.38 -12.38
N LEU A 231 2.80 4.32 -12.31
CA LEU A 231 4.16 4.16 -12.82
C LEU A 231 5.05 3.47 -11.79
N HIS A 232 4.64 2.30 -11.30
CA HIS A 232 5.14 1.74 -10.05
C HIS A 232 6.64 1.39 -10.09
N LEU A 233 7.16 0.87 -11.22
CA LEU A 233 8.60 0.66 -11.39
C LEU A 233 9.40 1.96 -11.21
N VAL A 234 8.90 3.05 -11.80
CA VAL A 234 9.53 4.37 -11.74
C VAL A 234 9.57 4.88 -10.30
N HIS A 235 8.50 4.61 -9.54
CA HIS A 235 8.44 4.89 -8.12
C HIS A 235 9.43 4.02 -7.31
N HIS A 236 9.48 2.70 -7.51
CA HIS A 236 10.43 1.79 -6.85
C HIS A 236 11.89 2.19 -7.06
N LYS A 237 12.26 2.58 -8.29
CA LYS A 237 13.62 3.04 -8.60
C LYS A 237 13.92 4.45 -8.09
N SER A 238 12.93 5.23 -7.68
CA SER A 238 13.11 6.59 -7.18
C SER A 238 12.03 6.99 -6.17
N PRO A 239 12.00 6.34 -4.99
CA PRO A 239 10.86 6.42 -4.06
C PRO A 239 10.68 7.79 -3.42
N THR A 240 11.74 8.61 -3.39
CA THR A 240 11.74 9.97 -2.82
C THR A 240 11.40 11.06 -3.83
N ILE A 241 10.99 10.69 -5.05
CA ILE A 241 10.52 11.64 -6.06
C ILE A 241 9.03 11.86 -5.88
N ALA A 242 8.65 13.13 -5.69
CA ALA A 242 7.27 13.51 -5.49
C ALA A 242 6.36 13.06 -6.64
N TRP A 243 5.16 12.62 -6.31
CA TRP A 243 4.20 12.00 -7.22
C TRP A 243 3.97 12.75 -8.55
N TYR A 244 3.92 14.09 -8.52
CA TYR A 244 3.65 14.91 -9.69
C TYR A 244 4.84 15.00 -10.67
N ARG A 245 6.03 14.52 -10.28
CA ARG A 245 7.24 14.44 -11.12
C ARG A 245 7.40 13.09 -11.82
N LEU A 246 6.81 12.02 -11.28
CA LEU A 246 6.88 10.67 -11.87
C LEU A 246 6.51 10.64 -13.37
N PRO A 247 5.42 11.31 -13.82
CA PRO A 247 5.05 11.26 -15.24
C PRO A 247 6.10 11.87 -16.17
N LYS A 248 6.79 12.94 -15.74
CA LYS A 248 7.88 13.52 -16.53
C LYS A 248 9.06 12.56 -16.60
N MET A 249 9.47 11.99 -15.46
CA MET A 249 10.60 11.07 -15.41
C MET A 249 10.36 9.80 -16.25
N PHE A 250 9.12 9.31 -16.28
CA PHE A 250 8.73 8.24 -17.18
C PHE A 250 8.83 8.65 -18.64
N ARG A 251 8.20 9.76 -19.04
CA ARG A 251 8.18 10.20 -20.44
C ARG A 251 9.56 10.50 -21.01
N ASP A 252 10.45 11.10 -20.21
CA ASP A 252 11.81 11.45 -20.64
C ASP A 252 12.65 10.21 -21.00
N ARG A 253 12.33 9.03 -20.44
CA ARG A 253 13.10 7.78 -20.62
C ARG A 253 12.20 6.55 -20.82
N ARG A 254 11.06 6.72 -21.49
CA ARG A 254 10.01 5.67 -21.60
C ARG A 254 10.57 4.32 -22.04
N GLU A 255 11.32 4.29 -23.14
CA GLU A 255 11.84 3.05 -23.70
C GLU A 255 12.86 2.36 -22.77
N GLU A 256 13.60 3.11 -21.96
CA GLU A 256 14.52 2.55 -20.98
C GLU A 256 13.76 1.84 -19.86
N TRP A 257 12.70 2.48 -19.33
CA TRP A 257 11.85 1.89 -18.30
C TRP A 257 11.15 0.61 -18.77
N LEU A 258 10.66 0.59 -20.01
CA LEU A 258 9.99 -0.59 -20.57
C LEU A 258 10.94 -1.75 -20.83
N ARG A 259 12.18 -1.47 -21.26
CA ARG A 259 13.22 -2.51 -21.35
C ARG A 259 13.59 -3.02 -19.97
N MET A 260 13.68 -2.13 -18.97
CA MET A 260 14.07 -2.47 -17.60
C MET A 260 13.10 -3.48 -16.95
N ASN A 261 11.78 -3.31 -17.09
CA ASN A 261 10.81 -4.26 -16.53
C ASN A 261 10.36 -5.37 -17.49
N ASN A 262 11.15 -5.68 -18.51
CA ASN A 262 10.85 -6.72 -19.49
C ASN A 262 9.45 -6.57 -20.15
N GLY A 263 9.01 -5.32 -20.34
CA GLY A 263 7.73 -5.02 -20.96
C GLY A 263 6.50 -5.31 -20.08
N TYR A 264 6.64 -5.39 -18.75
CA TYR A 264 5.49 -5.51 -17.85
C TYR A 264 4.70 -4.20 -17.78
N VAL A 265 3.94 -3.93 -18.84
CA VAL A 265 3.25 -2.66 -19.06
C VAL A 265 1.79 -2.86 -19.44
N TYR A 266 0.94 -1.98 -18.95
CA TYR A 266 -0.45 -1.87 -19.39
C TYR A 266 -0.77 -0.43 -19.81
N PRO A 267 -1.62 -0.24 -20.84
CA PRO A 267 -1.97 1.11 -21.28
C PRO A 267 -2.78 1.87 -20.21
N ASN A 268 -3.63 1.16 -19.46
CA ASN A 268 -4.51 1.71 -18.44
C ASN A 268 -5.08 0.60 -17.52
N TYR A 269 -5.68 0.98 -16.39
CA TYR A 269 -6.35 0.02 -15.49
C TYR A 269 -7.57 -0.67 -16.11
N PHE A 270 -8.22 -0.10 -17.13
CA PHE A 270 -9.32 -0.76 -17.82
C PHE A 270 -8.85 -2.01 -18.58
N ALA A 271 -7.66 -1.95 -19.19
CA ALA A 271 -7.03 -3.12 -19.81
C ALA A 271 -6.72 -4.21 -18.77
N LEU A 272 -6.23 -3.83 -17.58
CA LEU A 272 -6.03 -4.78 -16.47
C LEU A 272 -7.34 -5.43 -16.02
N ILE A 273 -8.39 -4.62 -15.81
CA ILE A 273 -9.72 -5.11 -15.44
C ILE A 273 -10.26 -6.06 -16.52
N LYS A 274 -10.14 -5.70 -17.80
CA LYS A 274 -10.60 -6.56 -18.91
C LYS A 274 -9.88 -7.92 -18.92
N SER A 275 -8.57 -7.93 -18.64
CA SER A 275 -7.77 -9.16 -18.61
C SER A 275 -8.07 -10.04 -17.40
N PHE A 276 -8.36 -9.44 -16.24
CA PHE A 276 -8.33 -10.14 -14.95
C PHE A 276 -9.60 -10.00 -14.09
N ALA A 277 -10.67 -9.38 -14.60
CA ALA A 277 -11.95 -9.25 -13.88
C ALA A 277 -12.37 -10.56 -13.18
N PHE A 278 -12.35 -11.66 -13.93
CA PHE A 278 -12.74 -12.99 -13.47
C PHE A 278 -11.67 -14.06 -13.69
N LYS A 279 -10.45 -13.64 -14.08
CA LYS A 279 -9.31 -14.53 -14.29
C LYS A 279 -8.22 -14.20 -13.29
N ALA A 280 -7.64 -15.22 -12.66
CA ALA A 280 -6.49 -15.02 -11.80
C ALA A 280 -5.30 -14.51 -12.60
N LYS A 281 -4.68 -13.42 -12.15
CA LYS A 281 -3.45 -12.88 -12.74
C LYS A 281 -2.27 -13.81 -12.49
N GLU A 282 -2.11 -14.22 -11.24
CA GLU A 282 -1.02 -15.08 -10.74
C GLU A 282 -1.58 -16.24 -9.90
N PRO A 283 -0.86 -17.36 -9.77
CA PRO A 283 -1.17 -18.37 -8.77
C PRO A 283 -1.08 -17.77 -7.36
N VAL A 284 -1.86 -18.32 -6.41
CA VAL A 284 -1.78 -17.93 -4.99
C VAL A 284 -0.42 -18.33 -4.41
N VAL A 285 0.05 -19.52 -4.74
CA VAL A 285 1.35 -20.01 -4.29
C VAL A 285 2.45 -19.41 -5.16
N HIS A 286 3.53 -18.97 -4.53
CA HIS A 286 4.70 -18.48 -5.26
C HIS A 286 5.24 -19.56 -6.22
N PRO A 287 5.45 -19.24 -7.51
CA PRO A 287 5.82 -20.25 -8.50
C PRO A 287 7.21 -20.86 -8.26
N VAL A 288 8.16 -20.09 -7.71
CA VAL A 288 9.58 -20.50 -7.56
C VAL A 288 10.07 -20.54 -6.11
N LEU A 289 9.99 -19.42 -5.37
CA LEU A 289 10.44 -19.29 -3.99
C LEU A 289 9.55 -20.02 -2.96
N ARG A 290 10.11 -20.29 -1.77
CA ARG A 290 9.42 -20.79 -0.56
C ARG A 290 8.55 -22.02 -0.79
N ARG A 291 9.08 -22.98 -1.53
CA ARG A 291 8.40 -24.25 -1.86
C ARG A 291 8.40 -25.25 -0.70
N ALA A 292 9.39 -25.18 0.18
CA ALA A 292 9.50 -26.01 1.39
C ALA A 292 9.83 -25.14 2.61
N PRO A 293 9.61 -25.64 3.84
CA PRO A 293 10.07 -24.97 5.06
C PRO A 293 11.60 -24.90 5.04
N GLU A 294 12.14 -23.68 5.10
CA GLU A 294 13.58 -23.47 5.27
C GLU A 294 13.87 -23.17 6.74
N PRO A 295 14.94 -23.74 7.34
CA PRO A 295 15.37 -23.33 8.66
C PRO A 295 15.61 -21.83 8.64
N GLY A 296 14.92 -21.08 9.49
CA GLY A 296 15.01 -19.62 9.52
C GLY A 296 16.47 -19.20 9.64
N ARG A 297 17.07 -18.72 8.55
CA ARG A 297 18.30 -17.94 8.64
C ARG A 297 17.91 -16.65 9.31
N ALA A 298 18.08 -16.59 10.63
CA ALA A 298 17.99 -15.34 11.37
C ALA A 298 18.86 -14.33 10.63
N PHE A 299 18.23 -13.30 10.07
CA PHE A 299 18.94 -12.20 9.45
C PHE A 299 19.86 -11.60 10.52
N LYS A 300 21.16 -11.84 10.39
CA LYS A 300 22.20 -11.09 11.09
C LYS A 300 22.50 -9.88 10.21
N PRO A 301 21.99 -8.66 10.50
CA PRO A 301 22.54 -7.48 9.87
C PRO A 301 24.05 -7.48 10.18
N ARG A 302 24.88 -7.28 9.16
CA ARG A 302 26.33 -7.12 9.34
C ARG A 302 26.53 -5.83 10.14
N ILE A 303 26.52 -5.94 11.48
CA ILE A 303 27.08 -4.90 12.34
C ILE A 303 28.58 -4.94 12.11
N ARG A 304 29.04 -4.11 11.17
CA ARG A 304 30.33 -3.41 11.21
C ARG A 304 30.50 -2.55 9.96
N ALA A 305 30.02 -1.32 10.07
CA ALA A 305 30.82 -0.18 9.65
C ALA A 305 30.74 0.82 10.81
N HIS A 306 31.85 0.97 11.54
CA HIS A 306 31.99 2.10 12.45
C HIS A 306 31.92 3.36 11.60
N ASN A 307 30.87 4.15 11.81
CA ASN A 307 30.75 5.46 11.20
C ASN A 307 31.65 6.41 11.99
N VAL A 308 32.76 6.86 11.39
CA VAL A 308 33.68 7.80 12.05
C VAL A 308 33.14 9.23 12.03
N ASN A 309 32.04 9.50 11.30
CA ASN A 309 31.36 10.79 11.32
C ASN A 309 29.86 10.59 11.62
N GLY A 310 29.44 11.01 12.81
CA GLY A 310 28.04 10.99 13.22
C GLY A 310 27.17 11.81 12.26
N LEU A 311 25.97 11.28 11.97
CA LEU A 311 24.91 11.78 11.07
C LEU A 311 24.92 11.18 9.65
N GLY A 312 24.26 10.03 9.51
CA GLY A 312 23.84 9.47 8.21
C GLY A 312 23.41 8.00 8.32
N THR A 313 22.24 7.64 7.77
CA THR A 313 21.86 6.25 7.54
C THR A 313 22.68 5.71 6.37
N ALA A 314 23.48 4.67 6.61
CA ALA A 314 24.33 4.06 5.59
C ALA A 314 23.47 3.47 4.44
N PRO A 315 23.90 3.58 3.18
CA PRO A 315 23.22 2.92 2.06
C PRO A 315 23.37 1.39 2.16
N VAL A 316 22.31 0.68 1.79
CA VAL A 316 22.30 -0.78 1.65
C VAL A 316 23.09 -1.12 0.36
N PRO A 317 24.07 -2.05 0.39
CA PRO A 317 24.83 -2.41 -0.80
C PRO A 317 23.94 -3.10 -1.83
N ALA A 318 24.11 -2.76 -3.11
CA ALA A 318 23.33 -3.25 -4.25
C ALA A 318 23.97 -4.43 -4.99
N GLU A 319 24.81 -5.23 -4.33
CA GLU A 319 25.41 -6.42 -4.96
C GLU A 319 25.37 -7.64 -4.03
N PRO A 320 25.04 -8.83 -4.57
CA PRO A 320 25.06 -10.07 -3.79
C PRO A 320 26.50 -10.50 -3.48
N PRO A 321 26.71 -11.24 -2.36
CA PRO A 321 28.02 -11.79 -2.04
C PRO A 321 28.46 -12.79 -3.11
N LYS A 322 29.75 -12.74 -3.49
CA LYS A 322 30.42 -13.91 -4.05
C LYS A 322 30.78 -14.84 -2.88
N GLU A 323 30.42 -16.11 -3.10
CA GLU A 323 30.57 -17.31 -2.25
C GLU A 323 29.45 -17.59 -1.24
#